data_AF-A0A2H6A6T7-F1
#
_entry.id   AF-A0A2H6A6T7-F1
#
_cell.length_a   1.000
_cell.length_b   1.000
_cell.length_c   1.000
_cell.angle_alpha   90.00
_cell.angle_beta   90.00
_cell.angle_gamma   90.00
#
_symmetry.space_group_name_H-M   'P 1'
#
loop_
_entity.id
_entity.type
_entity.pdbx_description
1 polymer ?
#
loop_
_entity_poly.entity_id
_entity_poly.type
_entity_poly.pdbx_seq_one_letter_code
_entity_poly.pdbx_strand_id
1 'polypeptide(L)'
;MTRTELLERLRQRIEDAERMAATAPVAATLRLVLEEIEELEVEGLRRVPSEDRLLSAREVARRIGTSRWFVYRMAHQWPFTRKPGPKKLRFSERELERWLSLRKAG
;
A
#
# COMPACT_ATOMS: atom_id res chain seq x y z
N MET A 1 -17.23 -3.47 -5.20
CA MET A 1 -17.45 -2.76 -3.92
C MET A 1 -16.11 -2.27 -3.40
N THR A 2 -15.78 -1.02 -3.75
CA THR A 2 -14.61 -0.29 -3.26
C THR A 2 -14.90 0.36 -1.89
N ARG A 3 -13.87 0.82 -1.15
CA ARG A 3 -14.06 1.52 0.14
C ARG A 3 -14.93 2.76 -0.04
N THR A 4 -14.70 3.53 -1.11
CA THR A 4 -15.50 4.71 -1.46
C THR A 4 -16.96 4.33 -1.69
N GLU A 5 -17.22 3.28 -2.48
CA GLU A 5 -18.59 2.76 -2.70
C GLU A 5 -19.27 2.31 -1.38
N LEU A 6 -18.51 1.76 -0.43
CA LEU A 6 -19.03 1.36 0.88
C LEU A 6 -19.35 2.56 1.77
N LEU A 7 -18.47 3.57 1.82
CA LEU A 7 -18.68 4.81 2.60
C LEU A 7 -19.91 5.58 2.09
N GLU A 8 -20.04 5.73 0.77
CA GLU A 8 -21.21 6.37 0.15
C GLU A 8 -22.50 5.62 0.50
N ARG A 9 -22.47 4.28 0.46
CA ARG A 9 -23.62 3.46 0.83
C ARG A 9 -23.99 3.57 2.30
N LEU A 10 -23.02 3.69 3.21
CA LEU A 10 -23.27 3.88 4.64
C LEU A 10 -23.86 5.26 4.92
N ARG A 11 -23.33 6.32 4.28
CA ARG A 11 -23.89 7.68 4.37
C ARG A 11 -25.34 7.73 3.88
N GLN A 12 -25.62 7.10 2.73
CA GLN A 12 -26.99 7.02 2.22
C GLN A 12 -27.94 6.33 3.21
N ARG A 13 -27.48 5.24 3.86
CA ARG A 13 -28.29 4.53 4.86
C ARG A 13 -28.52 5.33 6.15
N ILE A 14 -27.58 6.19 6.55
CA ILE A 14 -27.76 7.11 7.67
C ILE A 14 -28.88 8.10 7.33
N GLU A 15 -28.83 8.71 6.15
CA GLU A 15 -29.87 9.64 5.70
C GLU A 15 -31.23 8.96 5.57
N ASP A 16 -31.28 7.76 5.01
CA ASP A 16 -32.52 7.00 4.87
C ASP A 16 -33.10 6.66 6.25
N ALA A 17 -32.26 6.25 7.22
CA ALA A 17 -32.70 5.97 8.59
C ALA A 17 -33.23 7.22 9.31
N GLU A 18 -32.57 8.36 9.13
CA GLU A 18 -33.00 9.66 9.67
C GLU A 18 -34.31 10.13 9.05
N ARG A 19 -34.47 10.02 7.72
CA ARG A 19 -35.72 10.35 7.01
C ARG A 19 -36.88 9.45 7.41
N MET A 20 -36.62 8.17 7.65
CA MET A 20 -37.65 7.21 8.05
C MET A 20 -38.07 7.35 9.52
N ALA A 21 -37.48 8.26 10.30
CA ALA A 21 -37.58 8.34 11.76
C ALA A 21 -37.32 6.97 12.43
N ALA A 22 -36.57 6.10 11.76
CA ALA A 22 -36.36 4.74 12.15
C ALA A 22 -35.29 4.75 13.24
N THR A 23 -35.73 4.69 14.50
CA THR A 23 -34.90 4.49 15.70
C THR A 23 -33.54 5.20 15.65
N ALA A 24 -33.47 6.38 16.28
CA ALA A 24 -32.22 7.14 16.51
C ALA A 24 -30.96 6.28 16.83
N PRO A 25 -31.06 5.11 17.52
CA PRO A 25 -29.91 4.21 17.68
C PRO A 25 -29.25 3.71 16.40
N VAL A 26 -29.97 3.47 15.30
CA VAL A 26 -29.39 2.90 14.06
C VAL A 26 -28.55 3.93 13.33
N ALA A 27 -29.06 5.16 13.18
CA ALA A 27 -28.30 6.25 12.59
C ALA A 27 -27.04 6.59 13.41
N ALA A 28 -27.14 6.55 14.74
CA ALA A 28 -25.99 6.74 15.62
C ALA A 28 -24.95 5.61 15.47
N THR A 29 -25.39 4.35 15.41
CA THR A 29 -24.49 3.19 15.21
C THR A 29 -23.77 3.26 13.87
N LEU A 30 -24.49 3.62 12.80
CA LEU A 30 -23.89 3.75 11.47
C LEU A 30 -22.87 4.90 11.39
N ARG A 31 -23.08 5.99 12.15
CA ARG A 31 -22.12 7.09 12.27
C ARG A 31 -20.82 6.64 12.94
N LEU A 32 -20.91 5.92 14.05
CA LEU A 32 -19.72 5.39 14.74
C LEU A 32 -18.91 4.45 13.84
N VAL A 33 -19.58 3.58 13.09
CA VAL A 33 -18.91 2.68 12.14
C VAL A 33 -18.28 3.46 10.98
N LEU A 34 -18.92 4.54 10.52
CA LEU A 34 -18.36 5.41 9.48
C LEU A 34 -17.07 6.08 9.96
N GLU A 35 -17.08 6.64 11.17
CA GLU A 35 -15.93 7.27 11.82
C GLU A 35 -14.78 6.26 12.00
N GLU A 36 -15.06 5.07 12.51
CA GLU A 36 -14.05 4.01 12.67
C GLU A 36 -13.46 3.59 11.32
N ILE A 37 -14.28 3.42 10.27
CA ILE A 37 -13.77 3.09 8.94
C ILE A 37 -12.95 4.23 8.36
N GLU A 38 -13.34 5.48 8.61
CA GLU A 38 -12.61 6.68 8.19
C GLU A 38 -11.23 6.78 8.88
N GLU A 39 -11.17 6.52 10.19
CA GLU A 39 -9.95 6.51 11.01
C GLU A 39 -9.03 5.32 10.73
N LEU A 40 -9.59 4.20 10.29
CA LEU A 40 -8.83 3.10 9.71
C LEU A 40 -8.32 3.53 8.32
N GLU A 41 -7.37 4.48 8.31
CA GLU A 41 -6.43 4.64 7.22
C GLU A 41 -5.81 3.28 6.98
N VAL A 42 -6.13 2.73 5.83
CA VAL A 42 -5.82 1.36 5.57
C VAL A 42 -4.32 1.24 5.36
N GLU A 43 -3.64 0.66 6.36
CA GLU A 43 -2.28 0.11 6.27
C GLU A 43 -2.13 -0.97 5.15
N GLY A 44 -3.11 -1.13 4.25
CA GLY A 44 -3.15 -2.25 3.30
C GLY A 44 -4.08 -2.17 2.09
N LEU A 45 -4.96 -1.17 1.92
CA LEU A 45 -5.81 -1.10 0.72
C LEU A 45 -5.15 -0.23 -0.35
N ARG A 46 -4.34 -0.91 -1.17
CA ARG A 46 -3.95 -0.54 -2.55
C ARG A 46 -3.75 0.97 -2.76
N ARG A 47 -2.54 1.45 -2.51
CA ARG A 47 -1.99 2.54 -3.33
C ARG A 47 -2.23 2.16 -4.79
N VAL A 48 -3.02 2.95 -5.51
CA VAL A 48 -3.00 3.00 -6.97
C VAL A 48 -1.53 2.93 -7.38
N PRO A 49 -1.10 2.02 -8.27
CA PRO A 49 0.31 1.86 -8.54
C PRO A 49 0.79 3.14 -9.25
N SER A 50 1.33 4.07 -8.45
CA SER A 50 2.41 4.93 -8.89
C SER A 50 3.39 4.01 -9.60
N GLU A 51 3.76 4.37 -10.84
CA GLU A 51 4.72 3.62 -11.63
C GLU A 51 5.90 3.23 -10.75
N ASP A 52 6.17 1.93 -10.67
CA ASP A 52 7.21 1.41 -9.77
C ASP A 52 8.56 2.02 -10.16
N ARG A 53 9.12 2.82 -9.26
CA ARG A 53 10.38 3.51 -9.52
C ARG A 53 11.50 2.48 -9.61
N LEU A 54 12.21 2.52 -10.74
CA LEU A 54 13.34 1.64 -10.99
C LEU A 54 14.65 2.28 -10.53
N LEU A 55 15.24 1.70 -9.48
CA LEU A 55 16.51 2.14 -8.89
C LEU A 55 17.71 1.59 -9.66
N SER A 56 18.81 2.34 -9.60
CA SER A 56 20.15 1.91 -10.00
C SER A 56 20.82 1.04 -8.93
N ALA A 57 21.83 0.27 -9.34
CA ALA A 57 22.64 -0.52 -8.40
C ALA A 57 23.32 0.35 -7.31
N ARG A 58 23.63 1.62 -7.62
CA ARG A 58 24.20 2.57 -6.64
C ARG A 58 23.17 3.01 -5.60
N GLU A 59 21.92 3.24 -6.00
CA GLU A 59 20.85 3.57 -5.06
C GLU A 59 20.54 2.40 -4.13
N VAL A 60 20.45 1.18 -4.66
CA VAL A 60 20.24 -0.03 -3.86
C VAL A 60 21.41 -0.24 -2.88
N ALA A 61 22.65 -0.10 -3.36
CA ALA A 61 23.84 -0.21 -2.53
C ALA A 61 23.80 0.75 -1.32
N ARG A 62 23.40 2.01 -1.54
CA ARG A 62 23.21 3.00 -0.46
C ARG A 62 22.12 2.60 0.53
N ARG A 63 21.00 2.06 0.06
CA ARG A 63 19.87 1.67 0.93
C ARG A 63 20.17 0.43 1.77
N ILE A 64 20.89 -0.54 1.21
CA ILE A 64 21.26 -1.78 1.91
C ILE A 64 22.53 -1.57 2.77
N GLY A 65 23.30 -0.51 2.54
CA GLY A 65 24.57 -0.27 3.23
C GLY A 65 25.70 -1.18 2.73
N THR A 66 25.74 -1.46 1.43
CA THR A 66 26.72 -2.37 0.82
C THR A 66 27.38 -1.76 -0.42
N SER A 67 28.33 -2.47 -1.03
CA SER A 67 29.00 -2.02 -2.25
C SER A 67 28.16 -2.28 -3.50
N ARG A 68 28.35 -1.45 -4.54
CA ARG A 68 27.70 -1.66 -5.86
C ARG A 68 28.09 -3.01 -6.48
N TRP A 69 29.30 -3.49 -6.23
CA TRP A 69 29.76 -4.78 -6.73
C TRP A 69 28.99 -5.94 -6.10
N PHE A 70 28.75 -5.87 -4.78
CA PHE A 70 27.92 -6.84 -4.07
C PHE A 70 26.49 -6.88 -4.63
N VAL A 71 25.91 -5.72 -4.95
CA VAL A 71 24.60 -5.62 -5.61
C VAL A 71 24.57 -6.38 -6.93
N TYR A 72 25.57 -6.23 -7.80
CA TYR A 72 25.61 -6.99 -9.06
C TYR A 72 25.74 -8.49 -8.83
N ARG A 73 26.57 -8.89 -7.86
CA ARG A 73 26.77 -10.30 -7.52
C ARG A 73 25.47 -10.94 -7.04
N MET A 74 24.71 -10.24 -6.20
CA MET A 74 23.49 -10.76 -5.58
C MET A 74 22.22 -10.55 -6.39
N ALA A 75 22.24 -9.71 -7.43
CA ALA A 75 21.04 -9.33 -8.17
C ALA A 75 20.22 -10.53 -8.68
N HIS A 76 20.85 -11.65 -9.03
CA HIS A 76 20.14 -12.85 -9.50
C HIS A 76 19.34 -13.57 -8.41
N GLN A 77 19.61 -13.30 -7.13
CA GLN A 77 18.95 -13.91 -5.97
C GLN A 77 17.84 -13.03 -5.38
N TRP A 78 17.74 -11.78 -5.81
CA TRP A 78 16.82 -10.81 -5.24
C TRP A 78 15.48 -10.76 -5.98
N PRO A 79 14.34 -10.76 -5.25
CA PRO A 79 13.02 -10.76 -5.87
C PRO A 79 12.69 -9.42 -6.55
N PHE A 80 13.34 -8.34 -6.12
CA PHE A 80 13.14 -6.98 -6.62
C PHE A 80 14.00 -6.61 -7.83
N THR A 81 14.74 -7.56 -8.40
CA THR A 81 15.55 -7.32 -9.59
C THR A 81 14.68 -7.26 -10.85
N ARG A 82 14.94 -6.27 -11.72
CA ARG A 82 14.25 -6.06 -13.00
C ARG A 82 15.24 -5.85 -14.14
N LYS A 83 14.93 -6.41 -15.31
CA LYS A 83 15.73 -6.28 -16.54
C LYS A 83 14.87 -5.64 -17.65
N PRO A 84 14.65 -4.31 -17.63
CA PRO A 84 13.82 -3.62 -18.62
C PRO A 84 14.38 -3.67 -20.06
N GLY A 85 15.63 -4.11 -20.25
CA GLY A 85 16.19 -4.32 -21.57
C GLY A 85 17.60 -4.94 -21.52
N PRO A 86 18.20 -5.20 -22.69
CA PRO A 86 19.54 -5.76 -22.78
C PRO A 86 20.55 -4.92 -21.99
N LYS A 87 21.35 -5.57 -21.14
CA LYS A 87 22.37 -4.94 -20.30
C LYS A 87 21.88 -3.86 -19.32
N LYS A 88 20.57 -3.65 -19.16
CA LYS A 88 19.99 -2.70 -18.19
C LYS A 88 19.45 -3.45 -16.99
N LEU A 89 20.22 -3.45 -15.90
CA LEU A 89 19.78 -3.96 -14.60
C LEU A 89 19.20 -2.81 -13.77
N ARG A 90 18.00 -3.01 -13.26
CA ARG A 90 17.27 -2.09 -12.38
C ARG A 90 16.63 -2.85 -11.23
N PHE A 91 16.14 -2.12 -10.25
CA PHE A 91 15.57 -2.70 -9.03
C PHE A 91 14.27 -1.99 -8.67
N SER A 92 13.21 -2.74 -8.40
CA SER A 92 11.94 -2.21 -7.90
C SER A 92 12.17 -1.55 -6.55
N GLU A 93 11.87 -0.26 -6.44
CA GLU A 93 11.90 0.46 -5.16
C GLU A 93 10.92 -0.16 -4.17
N ARG A 94 9.69 -0.43 -4.61
CA ARG A 94 8.62 -0.94 -3.75
C ARG A 94 8.93 -2.33 -3.21
N GLU A 95 9.44 -3.24 -4.05
CA GLU A 95 9.76 -4.59 -3.60
C GLU A 95 11.04 -4.63 -2.74
N LEU A 96 11.99 -3.71 -2.98
CA LEU A 96 13.14 -3.53 -2.09
C LEU A 96 12.69 -3.12 -0.69
N GLU A 97 11.80 -2.12 -0.59
CA GLU A 97 11.23 -1.67 0.69
C GLU A 97 10.51 -2.82 1.40
N ARG A 98 9.64 -3.54 0.69
CA ARG A 98 8.95 -4.71 1.24
C ARG A 98 9.93 -5.76 1.76
N TRP A 99 10.98 -6.06 1.00
CA TRP A 99 11.99 -7.05 1.38
C TRP A 99 12.80 -6.60 2.61
N LEU A 100 13.15 -5.32 2.70
CA LEU A 100 13.82 -4.76 3.87
C LEU A 100 12.94 -4.80 5.11
N SER A 101 11.64 -4.52 4.98
CA SER A 101 10.69 -4.60 6.10
C SER A 101 10.56 -6.02 6.65
N LEU A 102 10.47 -7.02 5.77
CA LEU A 102 10.43 -8.44 6.18
C LEU A 102 11.70 -8.87 6.92
N ARG A 103 12.87 -8.34 6.54
CA ARG A 103 14.16 -8.66 7.20
C ARG A 103 14.39 -7.94 8.53
N LYS A 104 13.67 -6.86 8.80
CA LYS A 104 13.74 -6.12 10.07
C LYS A 104 12.77 -6.68 11.12
N ALA A 105 11.75 -7.41 10.70
CA ALA A 105 10.69 -7.94 11.57
C ALA A 105 10.98 -9.34 12.13
N GLY A 106 12.11 -9.96 11.78
CA GLY A 106 12.58 -11.24 12.31
C GLY A 106 13.98 -11.11 12.86
#